data_AF-A0A4W5JQ06-F1
#
_entry.id   AF-A0A4W5JQ06-F1
#
_cell.length_a   1.000
_cell.length_b   1.000
_cell.length_c   1.000
_cell.angle_alpha   90.00
_cell.angle_beta   90.00
_cell.angle_gamma   90.00
#
_symmetry.space_group_name_H-M   'P 1'
#
loop_
_entity.id
_entity.type
_entity.pdbx_description
1 polymer ?
#
loop_
_entity_poly.entity_id
_entity_poly.type
_entity_poly.pdbx_seq_one_letter_code
_entity_poly.pdbx_strand_id
1 'polypeptide(L)'
;MDVTLTFLTFDLENDPLPGGEGDCKYDWLEVWDGLPQVGPLIGRYCGTKIPPEMTSSTGILSLSFHTDMAVAKDGFSARYNMTHKEVSDTFHCSNALGLESGKISDDQITASSSFYDNTWLPRQARLNNGNNAWTPNDDSNKEFIQVRLRV
;
A
#
# COMPACT_ATOMS: atom_id res chain seq x y z
N MET A 1 -0.84 -16.76 -12.91
CA MET A 1 0.13 -15.73 -13.35
C MET A 1 -0.03 -14.57 -12.41
N ASP A 2 1.06 -14.04 -11.89
CA ASP A 2 1.02 -12.82 -11.08
C ASP A 2 1.37 -11.62 -11.94
N VAL A 3 0.68 -10.51 -11.72
CA VAL A 3 1.01 -9.22 -12.34
C VAL A 3 1.53 -8.30 -11.25
N THR A 4 2.81 -7.93 -11.30
CA THR A 4 3.42 -6.96 -10.38
C THR A 4 3.52 -5.60 -11.07
N LEU A 5 3.02 -4.55 -10.42
CA LEU A 5 3.07 -3.15 -10.88
C LEU A 5 3.97 -2.33 -9.95
N THR A 6 4.93 -1.62 -10.53
CA THR A 6 5.85 -0.74 -9.81
C THR A 6 5.85 0.65 -10.46
N PHE A 7 5.59 1.69 -9.66
CA PHE A 7 5.67 3.09 -10.11
C PHE A 7 7.13 3.58 -10.10
N LEU A 8 7.50 4.32 -11.14
CA LEU A 8 8.82 4.96 -11.31
C LEU A 8 8.75 6.44 -10.92
N THR A 9 7.67 7.11 -11.35
CA THR A 9 7.37 8.51 -11.02
C THR A 9 5.87 8.64 -10.74
N PHE A 10 5.50 9.57 -9.86
CA PHE A 10 4.10 9.85 -9.53
C PHE A 10 3.96 11.29 -9.01
N ASP A 11 3.24 12.12 -9.76
CA ASP A 11 2.89 13.50 -9.41
C ASP A 11 1.52 13.84 -10.00
N LEU A 12 0.49 13.84 -9.16
CA LEU A 12 -0.88 14.26 -9.48
C LEU A 12 -1.30 15.43 -8.61
N GLU A 13 -2.32 16.19 -9.02
CA GLU A 13 -2.92 17.19 -8.15
C GLU A 13 -3.36 16.57 -6.82
N ASN A 14 -3.12 17.27 -5.71
CA ASN A 14 -3.50 16.81 -4.38
C ASN A 14 -4.72 17.59 -3.88
N ASP A 15 -5.56 16.97 -3.04
CA ASP A 15 -6.64 17.67 -2.33
C ASP A 15 -6.04 18.47 -1.16
N PRO A 16 -6.05 19.82 -1.16
CA PRO A 16 -5.40 20.64 -0.15
C PRO A 16 -6.26 20.74 1.11
N LEU A 17 -6.47 19.61 1.79
CA LEU A 17 -6.99 19.63 3.16
C LEU A 17 -5.85 19.86 4.15
N PRO A 18 -5.98 20.81 5.09
CA PRO A 18 -4.95 21.06 6.09
C PRO A 18 -4.81 19.85 7.03
N GLY A 19 -3.68 19.15 6.92
CA GLY A 19 -3.26 18.12 7.89
C GLY A 19 -3.43 16.66 7.48
N GLY A 20 -3.67 16.33 6.21
CA GLY A 20 -3.76 14.92 5.77
C GLY A 20 -3.50 14.67 4.29
N GLU A 21 -3.35 13.39 3.93
CA GLU A 21 -3.53 12.89 2.56
C GLU A 21 -5.05 13.01 2.27
N GLY A 22 -5.51 14.11 1.66
CA GLY A 22 -6.93 14.33 1.38
C GLY A 22 -7.56 13.24 0.50
N ASP A 23 -8.87 13.29 0.25
CA ASP A 23 -9.60 12.19 -0.42
C ASP A 23 -9.30 12.03 -1.93
N CYS A 24 -8.25 12.70 -2.44
CA CYS A 24 -7.89 12.76 -3.85
C CYS A 24 -9.09 13.13 -4.72
N LYS A 25 -9.64 14.34 -4.51
CA LYS A 25 -10.90 14.79 -5.13
C LYS A 25 -10.76 15.38 -6.53
N TYR A 26 -9.58 15.87 -6.90
CA TYR A 26 -9.33 16.52 -8.20
C TYR A 26 -8.77 15.51 -9.19
N ASP A 27 -7.47 15.22 -9.09
CA ASP A 27 -6.81 14.16 -9.84
C ASP A 27 -6.61 12.93 -8.97
N TRP A 28 -6.87 11.75 -9.52
CA TRP A 28 -6.54 10.50 -8.83
C TRP A 28 -6.30 9.33 -9.77
N LEU A 29 -5.54 8.36 -9.27
CA LEU A 29 -5.35 7.06 -9.87
C LEU A 29 -5.93 5.99 -8.94
N GLU A 30 -6.92 5.25 -9.42
CA GLU A 30 -7.41 4.04 -8.75
C GLU A 30 -6.76 2.80 -9.35
N VAL A 31 -6.31 1.90 -8.49
CA VAL A 31 -5.74 0.60 -8.86
C VAL A 31 -6.67 -0.51 -8.39
N TRP A 32 -7.04 -1.40 -9.31
CA TRP A 32 -8.00 -2.47 -9.09
C TRP A 32 -7.36 -3.84 -9.34
N ASP A 33 -7.59 -4.80 -8.44
CA ASP A 33 -7.27 -6.20 -8.70
C ASP A 33 -8.44 -6.86 -9.44
N GLY A 34 -8.45 -6.73 -10.76
CA GLY A 34 -9.56 -7.13 -11.61
C GLY A 34 -10.06 -5.99 -12.50
N LEU A 35 -11.30 -6.10 -12.97
CA LEU A 35 -11.94 -5.05 -13.76
C LEU A 35 -12.33 -3.86 -12.88
N PRO A 36 -12.23 -2.61 -13.37
CA PRO A 36 -12.65 -1.43 -12.61
C PRO A 36 -14.10 -1.54 -12.15
N GLN A 37 -14.38 -1.14 -10.90
CA GLN A 37 -15.72 -1.18 -10.28
C GLN A 37 -16.33 -2.60 -10.12
N VAL A 38 -15.56 -3.65 -10.39
CA VAL A 38 -15.97 -5.06 -10.24
C VAL A 38 -15.02 -5.81 -9.32
N GLY A 39 -13.72 -5.69 -9.57
CA GLY A 39 -12.68 -6.28 -8.72
C GLY A 39 -12.47 -5.49 -7.43
N PRO A 40 -11.73 -6.04 -6.45
CA PRO A 40 -11.33 -5.29 -5.26
C PRO A 40 -10.51 -4.04 -5.59
N LEU A 41 -10.84 -2.91 -4.94
CA LEU A 41 -10.04 -1.69 -4.99
C LEU A 41 -8.78 -1.87 -4.12
N ILE A 42 -7.61 -1.79 -4.74
CA ILE A 42 -6.32 -1.83 -4.02
C ILE A 42 -6.08 -0.48 -3.32
N GLY A 43 -6.36 0.62 -4.02
CA GLY A 43 -6.26 1.97 -3.47
C GLY A 43 -6.49 3.07 -4.49
N ARG A 44 -6.69 4.28 -3.96
CA ARG A 44 -6.78 5.55 -4.68
C ARG A 44 -5.58 6.40 -4.28
N TYR A 45 -4.90 6.99 -5.27
CA TYR A 45 -3.64 7.72 -5.08
C TYR A 45 -3.65 9.07 -5.78
N CYS A 46 -3.05 10.08 -5.16
CA CYS A 46 -2.82 11.42 -5.71
C CYS A 46 -1.62 12.08 -5.02
N GLY A 47 -1.27 13.30 -5.41
CA GLY A 47 -0.10 14.01 -4.90
C GLY A 47 1.22 13.42 -5.42
N THR A 48 2.30 13.59 -4.65
CA THR A 48 3.67 13.26 -5.06
C THR A 48 4.21 11.97 -4.43
N LYS A 49 3.41 11.30 -3.60
CA LYS A 49 3.84 10.07 -2.92
C LYS A 49 3.74 8.90 -3.88
N ILE A 50 4.88 8.28 -4.19
CA ILE A 50 4.93 7.11 -5.08
C ILE A 50 4.15 5.95 -4.45
N PRO A 51 3.13 5.39 -5.14
CA PRO A 51 2.40 4.24 -4.63
C PRO A 51 3.33 3.03 -4.46
N PRO A 52 3.13 2.21 -3.40
CA PRO A 52 3.97 1.02 -3.18
C PRO A 52 3.73 -0.01 -4.28
N GLU A 53 4.68 -0.94 -4.42
CA GLU A 53 4.54 -2.06 -5.36
C GLU A 53 3.29 -2.89 -5.05
N MET A 54 2.59 -3.30 -6.11
CA MET A 54 1.34 -4.05 -6.02
C MET A 54 1.45 -5.32 -6.82
N THR A 55 0.89 -6.41 -6.32
CA THR A 55 0.85 -7.69 -7.05
C THR A 55 -0.58 -8.18 -7.11
N SER A 56 -1.12 -8.30 -8.32
CA SER A 56 -2.41 -8.95 -8.57
C SER A 56 -2.23 -10.46 -8.59
N SER A 57 -3.07 -11.14 -7.83
CA SER A 57 -3.16 -12.61 -7.82
C SER A 57 -4.30 -13.14 -8.71
N THR A 58 -5.20 -12.26 -9.17
CA THR A 58 -6.32 -12.61 -10.06
C THR A 58 -5.90 -12.75 -11.54
N GLY A 59 -4.73 -12.23 -11.89
CA GLY A 59 -4.22 -12.19 -13.26
C GLY A 59 -4.69 -10.98 -14.07
N ILE A 60 -5.47 -10.09 -13.47
CA ILE A 60 -5.94 -8.83 -14.09
C ILE A 60 -5.64 -7.68 -13.12
N LEU A 61 -4.93 -6.66 -13.58
CA LEU A 61 -4.71 -5.42 -12.82
C LEU A 61 -5.13 -4.25 -13.71
N SER A 62 -6.04 -3.42 -13.22
CA SER A 62 -6.59 -2.28 -13.98
C SER A 62 -6.28 -0.96 -13.29
N LEU A 63 -6.03 0.06 -14.11
CA LEU A 63 -5.80 1.43 -13.69
C LEU A 63 -6.93 2.32 -14.20
N SER A 64 -7.55 3.09 -13.31
CA SER A 64 -8.52 4.13 -13.65
C SER A 64 -7.94 5.48 -13.28
N PHE A 65 -7.51 6.24 -14.30
CA PHE A 65 -6.97 7.58 -14.12
C PHE A 65 -8.05 8.62 -14.37
N HIS A 66 -8.25 9.52 -13.41
CA HIS A 66 -9.21 10.62 -13.49
C HIS A 66 -8.49 11.94 -13.28
N THR A 67 -8.85 12.94 -14.08
CA THR A 67 -8.39 14.32 -13.94
C THR A 67 -9.56 15.28 -14.12
N ASP A 68 -9.44 16.47 -13.53
CA ASP A 68 -10.38 17.56 -13.78
C ASP A 68 -9.87 18.53 -14.87
N MET A 69 -10.44 19.74 -14.95
CA MET A 69 -10.06 20.73 -15.97
C MET A 69 -8.99 21.73 -15.49
N ALA A 70 -8.58 21.66 -14.23
CA ALA A 70 -7.63 22.58 -13.59
C ALA A 70 -6.32 21.84 -13.22
N VAL A 71 -5.27 22.62 -12.98
CA VAL A 71 -3.98 22.19 -12.37
C VAL A 71 -3.46 20.80 -12.77
N ALA A 72 -2.97 20.66 -14.01
CA ALA A 72 -2.26 19.45 -14.42
C ALA A 72 -0.85 19.37 -13.79
N LYS A 73 -0.42 18.13 -13.47
CA LYS A 73 0.91 17.77 -12.96
C LYS A 73 1.67 16.87 -13.96
N ASP A 74 2.88 16.43 -13.59
CA ASP A 74 3.74 15.62 -14.46
C ASP A 74 3.19 14.20 -14.73
N GLY A 75 2.21 13.74 -13.95
CA GLY A 75 1.56 12.45 -14.14
C GLY A 75 2.32 11.30 -13.49
N PHE A 76 2.21 10.11 -14.06
CA PHE A 76 2.87 8.92 -13.53
C PHE A 76 3.54 8.09 -14.63
N SER A 77 4.61 7.40 -14.25
CA SER A 77 5.26 6.37 -15.06
C SER A 77 5.34 5.09 -14.24
N ALA A 78 4.99 3.96 -14.84
CA ALA A 78 4.97 2.67 -14.16
C ALA A 78 5.43 1.56 -15.10
N ARG A 79 5.94 0.48 -14.51
CA ARG A 79 6.25 -0.77 -15.20
C ARG A 79 5.44 -1.90 -14.59
N TYR A 80 5.04 -2.85 -15.43
CA TYR A 80 4.45 -4.10 -14.96
C TYR A 80 5.31 -5.29 -15.39
N ASN A 81 5.31 -6.33 -14.57
CA ASN A 81 5.94 -7.62 -14.85
C ASN A 81 4.90 -8.72 -14.68
N MET A 82 4.92 -9.70 -15.58
CA MET A 82 4.09 -10.90 -15.48
C MET A 82 4.98 -12.09 -15.13
N THR A 83 4.66 -12.78 -14.05
CA THR A 83 5.42 -13.96 -13.62
C THR A 83 4.53 -15.21 -13.58
N HIS A 84 5.07 -16.32 -14.08
CA HIS A 84 4.43 -17.61 -13.92
C HIS A 84 4.78 -18.14 -12.53
N LYS A 85 3.76 -18.38 -11.70
CA LYS A 85 3.96 -19.06 -10.42
C LYS A 85 4.01 -20.56 -10.68
N GLU A 86 5.17 -21.16 -10.48
CA GLU A 86 5.27 -22.61 -10.33
C GLU A 86 5.13 -22.96 -8.85
N VAL A 87 4.17 -23.84 -8.55
CA VAL A 87 3.96 -24.36 -7.21
C VAL A 87 4.50 -25.77 -7.19
N SER A 88 5.53 -26.02 -6.38
CA SER A 88 6.07 -27.36 -6.17
C SER A 88 5.05 -28.22 -5.38
N ASP A 89 4.99 -29.52 -5.65
CA ASP A 89 4.19 -30.47 -4.87
C ASP A 89 4.64 -30.55 -3.40
N THR A 90 5.87 -30.13 -3.11
CA THR A 90 6.42 -30.02 -1.75
C THR A 90 6.19 -28.65 -1.11
N PHE A 91 5.34 -27.81 -1.69
CA PHE A 91 5.10 -26.45 -1.21
C PHE A 91 4.33 -26.46 0.11
N HIS A 92 4.93 -25.88 1.14
CA HIS A 92 4.26 -25.58 2.40
C HIS A 92 3.83 -24.11 2.42
N CYS A 93 2.54 -23.86 2.65
CA CYS A 93 1.97 -22.52 2.71
C CYS A 93 2.29 -21.83 4.06
N SER A 94 3.58 -21.68 4.36
CA SER A 94 4.09 -21.12 5.61
C SER A 94 5.18 -20.07 5.38
N ASN A 95 5.27 -19.52 4.16
CA ASN A 95 6.25 -18.51 3.81
C ASN A 95 5.90 -17.15 4.44
N ALA A 96 6.94 -16.41 4.85
CA ALA A 96 6.78 -15.06 5.36
C ALA A 96 6.26 -14.10 4.27
N LEU A 97 5.22 -13.33 4.60
CA LEU A 97 4.53 -12.47 3.63
C LEU A 97 5.17 -11.09 3.44
N GLY A 98 6.06 -10.65 4.34
CA GLY A 98 6.83 -9.43 4.09
C GLY A 98 7.08 -8.47 5.24
N LEU A 99 6.69 -8.81 6.47
CA LEU A 99 6.94 -7.93 7.62
C LEU A 99 8.44 -7.70 7.81
N GLU A 100 9.23 -8.78 7.86
CA GLU A 100 10.68 -8.71 8.01
C GLU A 100 11.38 -8.25 6.74
N SER A 101 10.99 -8.78 5.57
CA SER A 101 11.69 -8.52 4.30
C SER A 101 11.38 -7.16 3.66
N GLY A 102 10.45 -6.38 4.23
CA GLY A 102 10.06 -5.08 3.69
C GLY A 102 9.07 -5.13 2.52
N LYS A 103 8.66 -6.32 2.06
CA LYS A 103 7.65 -6.45 1.00
C LYS A 103 6.29 -5.87 1.39
N ILE A 104 5.96 -5.90 2.69
CA ILE A 104 4.83 -5.14 3.23
C ILE A 104 5.37 -3.75 3.52
N SER A 105 4.83 -2.72 2.87
CA SER A 105 5.22 -1.32 3.05
C SER A 105 4.72 -0.74 4.38
N ASP A 106 5.32 0.36 4.84
CA ASP A 106 4.94 1.00 6.13
C ASP A 106 3.48 1.46 6.14
N ASP A 107 2.96 1.95 5.01
CA ASP A 107 1.55 2.39 4.87
C ASP A 107 0.55 1.24 5.04
N GLN A 108 1.00 -0.02 4.91
CA GLN A 108 0.15 -1.19 5.12
C GLN A 108 0.09 -1.60 6.59
N ILE A 109 0.91 -1.02 7.47
CA ILE A 109 0.97 -1.34 8.89
C ILE A 109 0.35 -0.19 9.68
N THR A 110 -0.80 -0.44 10.29
CA THR A 110 -1.53 0.57 11.07
C THR A 110 -1.88 0.02 12.45
N ALA A 111 -2.13 0.89 13.41
CA ALA A 111 -2.47 0.51 14.77
C ALA A 111 -3.56 1.41 15.34
N SER A 112 -4.17 1.00 16.45
CA SER A 112 -5.10 1.81 17.23
C SER A 112 -4.47 3.10 17.73
N SER A 113 -3.26 2.99 18.26
CA SER A 113 -2.49 4.09 18.84
C SER A 113 -0.98 3.79 18.78
N SER A 114 -0.16 4.75 19.18
CA SER A 114 1.28 4.57 19.36
C SER A 114 1.76 5.44 20.51
N PHE A 115 2.80 4.97 21.20
CA PHE A 115 3.38 5.70 22.32
C PHE A 115 3.80 7.13 21.92
N TYR A 116 3.54 8.09 22.80
CA TYR A 116 3.54 9.52 22.49
C TYR A 116 4.92 10.11 22.11
N ASP A 117 6.01 9.41 22.37
CA ASP A 117 7.38 9.89 22.12
C ASP A 117 7.84 9.74 20.66
N ASN A 118 6.98 9.18 19.79
CA ASN A 118 7.24 8.90 18.37
C ASN A 118 8.36 7.86 18.10
N THR A 119 8.73 7.04 19.08
CA THR A 119 9.76 6.00 18.93
C THR A 119 9.21 4.56 18.97
N TRP A 120 7.88 4.39 19.03
CA TRP A 120 7.19 3.09 19.09
C TRP A 120 6.04 2.95 18.09
N LEU A 121 6.32 3.31 16.83
CA LEU A 121 5.34 3.44 15.76
C LEU A 121 4.98 2.09 15.11
N PRO A 122 3.86 1.99 14.38
CA PRO A 122 3.40 0.71 13.82
C PRO A 122 4.43 0.08 12.87
N ARG A 123 5.16 0.90 12.10
CA ARG A 123 6.25 0.45 11.21
C ARG A 123 7.39 -0.27 11.93
N GLN A 124 7.55 -0.08 13.24
CA GLN A 124 8.58 -0.74 14.05
C GLN A 124 8.14 -2.13 14.54
N ALA A 125 6.90 -2.56 14.27
CA ALA A 125 6.42 -3.90 14.60
C ALA A 125 6.97 -5.03 13.72
N ARG A 126 7.91 -4.72 12.81
CA ARG A 126 8.54 -5.71 11.94
C ARG A 126 9.34 -6.69 12.78
N LEU A 127 9.31 -7.97 12.39
CA LEU A 127 10.14 -9.00 13.01
C LEU A 127 11.63 -8.64 12.81
N ASN A 128 12.45 -8.87 13.83
CA ASN A 128 13.89 -8.57 13.83
C ASN A 128 14.24 -7.09 13.58
N ASN A 129 13.33 -6.18 13.93
CA ASN A 129 13.59 -4.75 13.84
C ASN A 129 14.66 -4.30 14.86
N GLY A 130 15.69 -3.60 14.39
CA GLY A 130 16.80 -3.11 15.22
C GLY A 130 16.52 -1.79 15.94
N ASN A 131 15.35 -1.18 15.72
CA ASN A 131 14.98 0.13 16.26
C ASN A 131 13.63 0.06 16.98
N ASN A 132 13.64 -0.29 18.27
CA ASN A 132 12.46 -0.51 19.12
C ASN A 132 11.40 -1.45 18.50
N ALA A 133 10.16 -1.37 18.98
CA ALA A 133 9.00 -2.13 18.51
C ALA A 133 7.78 -1.21 18.38
N TRP A 134 6.60 -1.75 18.05
CA TRP A 134 5.35 -1.02 18.26
C TRP A 134 4.90 -1.16 19.71
N THR A 135 4.40 -0.07 20.28
CA THR A 135 3.75 -0.06 21.60
C THR A 135 2.60 0.93 21.54
N PRO A 136 1.37 0.57 21.96
CA PRO A 136 0.24 1.49 21.98
C PRO A 136 0.43 2.60 23.03
N ASN A 137 -0.45 3.59 23.02
CA ASN A 137 -0.45 4.66 24.01
C ASN A 137 -0.93 4.22 25.39
N ASP A 138 -1.81 3.21 25.45
CA ASP A 138 -2.40 2.68 26.67
C ASP A 138 -2.26 1.17 26.73
N ASP A 139 -1.81 0.62 27.86
CA ASP A 139 -1.70 -0.83 28.06
C ASP A 139 -3.08 -1.44 28.35
N SER A 140 -3.85 -1.69 27.29
CA SER A 140 -5.19 -2.27 27.38
C SER A 140 -5.41 -3.42 26.39
N ASN A 141 -6.39 -4.28 26.69
CA ASN A 141 -6.80 -5.35 25.79
C ASN A 141 -7.66 -4.88 24.60
N LYS A 142 -7.83 -3.56 24.43
CA LYS A 142 -8.57 -2.96 23.30
C LYS A 142 -7.65 -2.44 22.19
N GLU A 143 -6.35 -2.39 22.45
CA GLU A 143 -5.36 -1.94 21.46
C GLU A 143 -5.11 -3.00 20.40
N PHE A 144 -4.79 -2.56 19.18
CA PHE A 144 -4.50 -3.46 18.08
C PHE A 144 -3.42 -2.90 17.17
N ILE A 145 -2.74 -3.82 16.49
CA ILE A 145 -1.96 -3.55 15.29
C ILE A 145 -2.49 -4.44 14.17
N GLN A 146 -2.57 -3.90 12.97
CA GLN A 146 -3.09 -4.59 11.81
C GLN A 146 -2.20 -4.36 10.60
N VAL A 147 -2.24 -5.35 9.70
CA VAL A 147 -1.50 -5.31 8.44
C VAL A 147 -2.48 -5.54 7.30
N ARG A 148 -2.57 -4.57 6.39
CA ARG A 148 -3.41 -4.70 5.19
C ARG A 148 -2.61 -5.39 4.07
N LEU A 149 -2.74 -6.71 4.01
CA LEU A 149 -2.26 -7.50 2.87
C LEU A 149 -3.12 -7.15 1.64
N ARG A 150 -2.51 -6.53 0.63
CA ARG A 150 -3.17 -6.15 -0.64
C ARG A 150 -3.11 -7.33 -1.61
N VAL A 151 -3.71 -8.45 -1.19
CA VAL A 151 -3.78 -9.71 -1.96
C VAL A 151 -4.83 -9.62 -3.06
#